data_AF-A0A4Y2P1S3-F1
#
_entry.id   AF-A0A4Y2P1S3-F1
#
_cell.length_a   1.000
_cell.length_b   1.000
_cell.length_c   1.000
_cell.angle_alpha   90.00
_cell.angle_beta   90.00
_cell.angle_gamma   90.00
#
_symmetry.space_group_name_H-M   'P 1'
#
loop_
_entity.id
_entity.type
_entity.pdbx_description
1 polymer ?
#
loop_
_entity_poly.entity_id
_entity_poly.type
_entity_poly.pdbx_seq_one_letter_code
_entity_poly.pdbx_strand_id
1 'polypeptide(L)'
;IIAENCNLKEFQKCVSQVSDFADGYSFHVTSPAELKENCDTKTTAVNCVNDFISRCMPRSQKEVFKATTGGKLKLVEELCTAGTDINKGYLSNVDCWKMIANDTAFCNENFEKSQMILMQDDMIERLRMFHSCCSYEWHKQCKAKAAEVRCSREAKDYVEGVSTLLGGQVLAQLCGTSFSNCYGQLYGVEDDNLDERYSKEEYNHGTFFYPSTLMILLSFIVMSYF
;
A
#
# COMPACT_ATOMS: atom_id res chain seq x y z
N ILE A 1 -20.08 -32.09 13.34
CA ILE A 1 -20.61 -31.69 12.02
C ILE A 1 -19.39 -31.55 11.12
N ILE A 2 -19.25 -32.44 10.15
CA ILE A 2 -18.14 -32.46 9.21
C ILE A 2 -18.35 -31.27 8.26
N ALA A 3 -17.34 -30.42 8.13
CA ALA A 3 -17.41 -29.21 7.33
C ALA A 3 -17.37 -29.58 5.83
N GLU A 4 -18.52 -29.93 5.26
CA GLU A 4 -18.65 -30.07 3.82
C GLU A 4 -18.48 -28.67 3.19
N ASN A 5 -17.50 -28.55 2.29
CA ASN A 5 -17.07 -27.36 1.55
C ASN A 5 -16.07 -26.38 2.22
N CYS A 6 -15.11 -26.88 3.01
CA CYS A 6 -13.89 -26.11 3.34
C CYS A 6 -12.80 -26.29 2.26
N ASN A 7 -13.11 -25.88 1.03
CA ASN A 7 -12.20 -25.99 -0.10
C ASN A 7 -11.15 -24.87 -0.08
N LEU A 8 -9.88 -25.23 0.19
CA LEU A 8 -8.79 -24.26 0.24
C LEU A 8 -8.57 -23.53 -1.11
N LYS A 9 -8.87 -24.17 -2.25
CA LYS A 9 -8.75 -23.52 -3.57
C LYS A 9 -9.78 -22.41 -3.76
N GLU A 10 -11.00 -22.61 -3.26
CA GLU A 10 -12.04 -21.56 -3.29
C GLU A 10 -11.67 -20.42 -2.36
N PHE A 11 -11.13 -20.72 -1.17
CA PHE A 11 -10.61 -19.70 -0.27
C PHE A 11 -9.48 -18.88 -0.92
N GLN A 12 -8.50 -19.55 -1.55
CA GLN A 12 -7.40 -18.89 -2.27
C GLN A 12 -7.92 -17.98 -3.40
N LYS A 13 -8.93 -18.41 -4.14
CA LYS A 13 -9.59 -17.59 -5.17
C LYS A 13 -10.23 -16.34 -4.58
N CYS A 14 -10.86 -16.45 -3.41
CA CYS A 14 -11.45 -15.29 -2.73
C CYS A 14 -10.38 -14.34 -2.20
N VAL A 15 -9.29 -14.87 -1.62
CA VAL A 15 -8.16 -14.05 -1.17
C VAL A 15 -7.48 -13.33 -2.33
N SER A 16 -7.23 -13.99 -3.46
CA SER A 16 -6.59 -13.37 -4.63
C SER A 16 -7.42 -12.24 -5.24
N GLN A 17 -8.75 -12.29 -5.08
CA GLN A 17 -9.62 -11.20 -5.50
C GLN A 17 -9.57 -10.01 -4.55
N VAL A 18 -9.07 -10.15 -3.32
CA VAL A 18 -8.92 -9.05 -2.36
C VAL A 18 -7.48 -8.54 -2.30
N SER A 19 -6.48 -9.39 -2.58
CA SER A 19 -5.04 -9.08 -2.44
C SER A 19 -4.62 -7.81 -3.19
N ASP A 20 -5.07 -7.63 -4.44
CA ASP A 20 -4.68 -6.45 -5.24
C ASP A 20 -5.10 -5.11 -4.60
N PHE A 21 -6.13 -5.13 -3.75
CA PHE A 21 -6.65 -3.98 -3.02
C PHE A 21 -6.04 -3.86 -1.61
N ALA A 22 -5.70 -5.02 -1.05
CA ALA A 22 -5.27 -5.24 0.32
C ALA A 22 -3.75 -5.21 0.49
N ASP A 23 -2.99 -5.24 -0.59
CA ASP A 23 -1.55 -5.04 -0.51
C ASP A 23 -1.22 -3.58 -0.22
N GLY A 24 -2.16 -2.62 -0.33
CA GLY A 24 -1.94 -1.29 0.28
C GLY A 24 -0.83 -0.45 -0.38
N TYR A 25 -0.35 -0.98 -1.50
CA TYR A 25 0.70 -0.45 -2.36
C TYR A 25 0.04 0.15 -3.63
N SER A 26 -1.14 -0.34 -4.02
CA SER A 26 -1.73 -0.07 -5.33
C SER A 26 -3.18 0.39 -5.25
N PHE A 27 -3.42 1.58 -4.72
CA PHE A 27 -4.66 2.30 -5.06
C PHE A 27 -4.58 2.80 -6.51
N HIS A 28 -4.62 1.87 -7.47
CA HIS A 28 -4.71 2.17 -8.90
C HIS A 28 -6.12 2.55 -9.34
N VAL A 29 -7.08 2.55 -8.41
CA VAL A 29 -8.39 3.13 -8.68
C VAL A 29 -8.18 4.63 -8.84
N THR A 30 -8.64 5.20 -9.95
CA THR A 30 -8.36 6.59 -10.33
C THR A 30 -9.62 7.37 -10.71
N SER A 31 -10.81 6.77 -10.53
CA SER A 31 -12.09 7.46 -10.72
C SER A 31 -13.21 6.88 -9.83
N PRO A 32 -14.26 7.68 -9.54
CA PRO A 32 -15.44 7.18 -8.82
C PRO A 32 -16.16 6.02 -9.53
N ALA A 33 -16.16 6.01 -10.87
CA ALA A 33 -16.77 4.94 -11.65
C ALA A 33 -15.97 3.62 -11.53
N GLU A 34 -14.65 3.71 -11.64
CA GLU A 34 -13.73 2.58 -11.44
C GLU A 34 -13.78 2.07 -9.99
N LEU A 35 -13.98 2.96 -9.02
CA LEU A 35 -14.18 2.55 -7.62
C LEU A 35 -15.45 1.70 -7.48
N LYS A 36 -16.57 2.16 -8.06
CA LYS A 36 -17.84 1.44 -7.99
C LYS A 36 -17.74 0.04 -8.59
N GLU A 37 -17.16 -0.08 -9.78
CA GLU A 37 -16.97 -1.37 -10.46
C GLU A 37 -16.11 -2.33 -9.63
N ASN A 38 -15.01 -1.83 -9.06
CA ASN A 38 -14.15 -2.63 -8.19
C ASN A 38 -14.88 -3.07 -6.93
N CYS A 39 -15.69 -2.20 -6.32
CA CYS A 39 -16.38 -2.51 -5.07
C CYS A 39 -17.33 -3.71 -5.15
N ASP A 40 -18.09 -3.87 -6.24
CA ASP A 40 -18.99 -5.02 -6.38
C ASP A 40 -18.23 -6.36 -6.33
N THR A 41 -17.08 -6.42 -7.03
CA THR A 41 -16.20 -7.60 -7.03
C THR A 41 -15.53 -7.82 -5.67
N LYS A 42 -14.96 -6.76 -5.10
CA LYS A 42 -14.17 -6.85 -3.86
C LYS A 42 -15.06 -7.16 -2.65
N THR A 43 -16.24 -6.55 -2.53
CA THR A 43 -17.19 -6.85 -1.44
C THR A 43 -17.66 -8.31 -1.50
N THR A 44 -17.91 -8.84 -2.70
CA THR A 44 -18.23 -10.26 -2.89
C THR A 44 -17.08 -11.17 -2.39
N ALA A 45 -15.84 -10.82 -2.72
CA ALA A 45 -14.67 -11.57 -2.28
C ALA A 45 -14.44 -11.49 -0.76
N VAL A 46 -14.63 -10.32 -0.15
CA VAL A 46 -14.58 -10.13 1.32
C VAL A 46 -15.62 -11.02 2.02
N ASN A 47 -16.85 -11.07 1.52
CA ASN A 47 -17.90 -11.93 2.06
C ASN A 47 -17.51 -13.42 1.96
N CYS A 48 -16.95 -13.85 0.83
CA CYS A 48 -16.44 -15.22 0.68
C CYS A 48 -15.36 -15.56 1.71
N VAL A 49 -14.38 -14.65 1.92
CA VAL A 49 -13.31 -14.81 2.90
C VAL A 49 -13.90 -14.94 4.31
N ASN A 50 -14.79 -14.03 4.71
CA ASN A 50 -15.44 -14.04 6.02
C ASN A 50 -16.27 -15.31 6.26
N ASP A 51 -17.02 -15.76 5.26
CA ASP A 51 -17.82 -16.99 5.34
C ASP A 51 -16.94 -18.24 5.50
N PHE A 52 -15.83 -18.30 4.76
CA PHE A 52 -14.87 -19.40 4.90
C PHE A 52 -14.26 -19.40 6.31
N ILE A 53 -13.75 -18.26 6.79
CA ILE A 53 -13.16 -18.17 8.14
C ILE A 53 -14.18 -18.56 9.19
N SER A 54 -15.42 -18.09 9.07
CA SER A 54 -16.49 -18.38 10.03
C SER A 54 -16.79 -19.87 10.12
N ARG A 55 -16.84 -20.58 8.98
CA ARG A 55 -17.21 -22.00 8.92
C ARG A 55 -16.04 -22.97 9.10
N CYS A 56 -14.87 -22.62 8.59
CA CYS A 56 -13.78 -23.56 8.34
C CYS A 56 -12.58 -23.41 9.28
N MET A 57 -12.40 -22.24 9.88
CA MET A 57 -11.26 -22.00 10.77
C MET A 57 -11.63 -22.20 12.25
N PRO A 58 -10.82 -22.90 13.06
CA PRO A 58 -10.96 -22.90 14.51
C PRO A 58 -10.70 -21.50 15.08
N ARG A 59 -11.24 -21.23 16.27
CA ARG A 59 -11.21 -19.89 16.89
C ARG A 59 -9.82 -19.27 16.91
N SER A 60 -8.78 -20.02 17.27
CA SER A 60 -7.39 -19.53 17.30
C SER A 60 -6.91 -19.04 15.93
N GLN A 61 -7.25 -19.74 14.85
CA GLN A 61 -6.91 -19.33 13.49
C GLN A 61 -7.72 -18.10 13.05
N LYS A 62 -8.99 -17.99 13.45
CA LYS A 62 -9.80 -16.79 13.20
C LYS A 62 -9.20 -15.54 13.83
N GLU A 63 -8.74 -15.64 15.09
CA GLU A 63 -8.12 -14.50 15.78
C GLU A 63 -6.81 -14.10 15.11
N VAL A 64 -5.95 -15.06 14.74
CA VAL A 64 -4.71 -14.77 14.00
C VAL A 64 -5.01 -14.10 12.67
N PHE A 65 -5.97 -14.63 11.90
CA PHE A 65 -6.37 -14.05 10.63
C PHE A 65 -6.91 -12.62 10.81
N LYS A 66 -7.84 -12.42 11.74
CA LYS A 66 -8.40 -11.09 12.02
C LYS A 66 -7.31 -10.09 12.43
N ALA A 67 -6.33 -10.52 13.21
CA ALA A 67 -5.23 -9.67 13.64
C ALA A 67 -4.31 -9.25 12.48
N THR A 68 -4.09 -10.13 11.49
CA THR A 68 -3.18 -9.88 10.36
C THR A 68 -3.84 -9.27 9.13
N THR A 69 -5.12 -9.54 8.87
CA THR A 69 -5.81 -9.12 7.64
C THR A 69 -7.07 -8.31 7.89
N GLY A 70 -7.54 -8.20 9.14
CA GLY A 70 -8.79 -7.51 9.46
C GLY A 70 -8.79 -6.05 9.04
N GLY A 71 -7.64 -5.38 9.10
CA GLY A 71 -7.47 -4.01 8.60
C GLY A 71 -7.66 -3.89 7.09
N LYS A 72 -7.11 -4.84 6.32
CA LYS A 72 -7.25 -4.92 4.86
C LYS A 72 -8.72 -5.13 4.45
N LEU A 73 -9.42 -6.06 5.12
CA LEU A 73 -10.84 -6.30 4.86
C LEU A 73 -11.71 -5.08 5.23
N LYS A 74 -11.41 -4.45 6.37
CA LYS A 74 -12.10 -3.25 6.82
C LYS A 74 -11.91 -2.07 5.85
N LEU A 75 -10.73 -1.92 5.26
CA LEU A 75 -10.47 -0.88 4.27
C LEU A 75 -11.36 -1.05 3.02
N VAL A 76 -11.50 -2.28 2.51
CA VAL A 76 -12.41 -2.57 1.40
C VAL A 76 -13.85 -2.22 1.77
N GLU A 77 -14.30 -2.65 2.96
CA GLU A 77 -15.64 -2.35 3.45
C GLU A 77 -15.90 -0.85 3.57
N GLU A 78 -15.01 -0.11 4.23
CA GLU A 78 -15.17 1.33 4.42
C GLU A 78 -15.08 2.08 3.10
N LEU A 79 -14.10 1.78 2.24
CA LEU A 79 -13.96 2.45 0.95
C LEU A 79 -15.16 2.20 0.03
N CYS A 80 -15.73 1.00 0.06
CA CYS A 80 -16.87 0.62 -0.78
C CYS A 80 -18.23 0.99 -0.20
N THR A 81 -18.27 1.47 1.05
CA THR A 81 -19.48 1.99 1.67
C THR A 81 -19.55 3.50 1.46
N ALA A 82 -20.55 3.94 0.70
CA ALA A 82 -20.73 5.37 0.41
C ALA A 82 -20.90 6.18 1.71
N GLY A 83 -20.13 7.27 1.82
CA GLY A 83 -20.28 8.24 2.91
C GLY A 83 -19.48 7.94 4.19
N THR A 84 -18.72 6.85 4.25
CA THR A 84 -17.69 6.67 5.29
C THR A 84 -16.57 7.70 5.13
N ASP A 85 -15.78 7.91 6.17
CA ASP A 85 -14.67 8.86 6.11
C ASP A 85 -13.58 8.41 5.12
N ILE A 86 -13.30 7.11 5.04
CA ILE A 86 -12.40 6.54 4.03
C ILE A 86 -12.94 6.79 2.62
N ASN A 87 -14.22 6.50 2.36
CA ASN A 87 -14.82 6.71 1.05
C ASN A 87 -14.79 8.19 0.64
N LYS A 88 -15.15 9.10 1.55
CA LYS A 88 -15.13 10.55 1.31
C LYS A 88 -13.71 11.04 1.06
N GLY A 89 -12.76 10.70 1.94
CA GLY A 89 -11.36 11.12 1.81
C GLY A 89 -10.73 10.63 0.52
N TYR A 90 -11.06 9.40 0.10
CA TYR A 90 -10.64 8.87 -1.19
C TYR A 90 -11.23 9.67 -2.36
N LEU A 91 -12.55 9.86 -2.39
CA LEU A 91 -13.25 10.52 -3.49
C LEU A 91 -12.88 12.01 -3.63
N SER A 92 -12.60 12.69 -2.51
CA SER A 92 -12.15 14.09 -2.51
C SER A 92 -10.75 14.28 -3.07
N ASN A 93 -9.93 13.22 -3.15
CA ASN A 93 -8.52 13.28 -3.52
C ASN A 93 -8.18 12.43 -4.76
N VAL A 94 -9.18 12.08 -5.59
CA VAL A 94 -9.00 11.18 -6.75
C VAL A 94 -7.89 11.62 -7.70
N ASP A 95 -7.77 12.93 -7.97
CA ASP A 95 -6.73 13.45 -8.86
C ASP A 95 -5.33 13.39 -8.22
N CYS A 96 -5.25 13.51 -6.88
CA CYS A 96 -4.01 13.32 -6.14
C CYS A 96 -3.47 11.90 -6.30
N TRP A 97 -4.34 10.89 -6.22
CA TRP A 97 -3.93 9.48 -6.31
C TRP A 97 -3.23 9.15 -7.64
N LYS A 98 -3.67 9.79 -8.73
CA LYS A 98 -2.97 9.71 -10.03
C LYS A 98 -1.59 10.36 -9.98
N MET A 99 -1.48 11.52 -9.35
CA MET A 99 -0.24 12.30 -9.27
C MET A 99 0.85 11.61 -8.45
N ILE A 100 0.46 10.91 -7.38
CA ILE A 100 1.40 10.20 -6.49
C ILE A 100 1.55 8.70 -6.81
N ALA A 101 0.97 8.22 -7.92
CA ALA A 101 0.98 6.80 -8.27
C ALA A 101 2.41 6.25 -8.39
N ASN A 102 3.31 7.00 -9.04
CA ASN A 102 4.72 6.61 -9.20
C ASN A 102 5.50 6.69 -7.89
N ASP A 103 5.24 7.69 -7.04
CA ASP A 103 5.87 7.80 -5.72
C ASP A 103 5.43 6.65 -4.81
N THR A 104 4.14 6.32 -4.86
CA THR A 104 3.60 5.18 -4.15
C THR A 104 4.28 3.90 -4.62
N ALA A 105 4.33 3.65 -5.94
CA ALA A 105 5.03 2.49 -6.51
C ALA A 105 6.49 2.38 -6.02
N PHE A 106 7.22 3.50 -6.00
CA PHE A 106 8.57 3.55 -5.44
C PHE A 106 8.62 3.15 -3.96
N CYS A 107 7.74 3.71 -3.12
CA CYS A 107 7.69 3.38 -1.71
C CYS A 107 7.41 1.88 -1.49
N ASN A 108 6.53 1.31 -2.32
CA ASN A 108 6.14 -0.09 -2.26
C ASN A 108 7.30 -1.01 -2.63
N GLU A 109 7.93 -0.75 -3.78
CA GLU A 109 9.01 -1.58 -4.31
C GLU A 109 10.19 -1.64 -3.33
N ASN A 110 10.55 -0.50 -2.72
CA ASN A 110 11.62 -0.47 -1.72
C ASN A 110 11.22 -1.21 -0.43
N PHE A 111 9.99 -1.03 0.04
CA PHE A 111 9.50 -1.79 1.19
C PHE A 111 9.54 -3.30 0.93
N GLU A 112 9.03 -3.74 -0.21
CA GLU A 112 9.02 -5.15 -0.62
C GLU A 112 10.44 -5.71 -0.72
N LYS A 113 11.36 -4.99 -1.36
CA LYS A 113 12.79 -5.35 -1.42
C LYS A 113 13.38 -5.52 -0.02
N SER A 114 13.11 -4.57 0.89
CA SER A 114 13.59 -4.65 2.27
C SER A 114 13.02 -5.87 3.00
N GLN A 115 11.72 -6.16 2.84
CA GLN A 115 11.12 -7.37 3.42
C GLN A 115 11.74 -8.65 2.84
N MET A 116 11.99 -8.71 1.53
CA MET A 116 12.62 -9.87 0.90
C MET A 116 14.04 -10.13 1.45
N ILE A 117 14.82 -9.07 1.65
CA ILE A 117 16.16 -9.17 2.24
C ILE A 117 16.07 -9.65 3.70
N LEU A 118 15.19 -9.05 4.50
CA LEU A 118 14.97 -9.45 5.90
C LEU A 118 14.53 -10.90 6.06
N MET A 119 13.79 -11.43 5.10
CA MET A 119 13.36 -12.83 5.08
C MET A 119 14.49 -13.81 4.69
N GLN A 120 15.50 -13.34 3.94
CA GLN A 120 16.62 -14.16 3.48
C GLN A 120 17.84 -14.08 4.40
N ASP A 121 17.97 -13.01 5.17
CA ASP A 121 19.09 -12.80 6.09
C ASP A 121 19.00 -13.73 7.32
N ASP A 122 20.14 -14.30 7.71
CA ASP A 122 20.29 -15.18 8.90
C ASP A 122 20.37 -14.39 10.22
N MET A 123 19.62 -13.30 10.28
CA MET A 123 19.52 -12.42 11.43
C MET A 123 18.61 -13.01 12.51
N ILE A 124 18.92 -12.77 13.79
CA ILE A 124 18.08 -13.21 14.90
C ILE A 124 16.69 -12.56 14.85
N GLU A 125 15.66 -13.28 15.29
CA GLU A 125 14.25 -12.86 15.21
C GLU A 125 13.98 -11.47 15.78
N ARG A 126 14.61 -11.12 16.91
CA ARG A 126 14.47 -9.78 17.52
C ARG A 126 14.95 -8.67 16.58
N LEU A 127 16.09 -8.88 15.92
CA LEU A 127 16.67 -7.90 15.01
C LEU A 127 15.86 -7.85 13.71
N ARG A 128 15.39 -9.00 13.22
CA ARG A 128 14.47 -9.06 12.06
C ARG A 128 13.19 -8.27 12.32
N MET A 129 12.60 -8.46 13.50
CA MET A 129 11.41 -7.73 13.92
C MET A 129 11.66 -6.23 14.02
N PHE A 130 12.81 -5.82 14.57
CA PHE A 130 13.21 -4.41 14.62
C PHE A 130 13.26 -3.78 13.24
N HIS A 131 13.99 -4.39 12.30
CA HIS A 131 14.08 -3.85 10.94
C HIS A 131 12.76 -3.94 10.17
N SER A 132 11.95 -4.99 10.40
CA SER A 132 10.61 -5.08 9.80
C SER A 132 9.71 -3.92 10.22
N CYS A 133 9.74 -3.56 11.51
CA CYS A 133 9.01 -2.41 12.02
C CYS A 133 9.55 -1.07 11.50
N CYS A 134 10.87 -0.92 11.38
CA CYS A 134 11.46 0.27 10.76
C CYS A 134 11.08 0.41 9.28
N SER A 135 11.16 -0.67 8.50
CA SER A 135 10.76 -0.64 7.09
C SER A 135 9.27 -0.33 6.92
N TYR A 136 8.40 -0.83 7.82
CA TYR A 136 6.97 -0.50 7.81
C TYR A 136 6.72 0.98 8.11
N GLU A 137 7.42 1.54 9.09
CA GLU A 137 7.28 2.96 9.43
C GLU A 137 7.84 3.87 8.31
N TRP A 138 8.99 3.51 7.72
CA TRP A 138 9.51 4.19 6.54
C TRP A 138 8.50 4.15 5.38
N HIS A 139 7.85 3.01 5.15
CA HIS A 139 6.86 2.87 4.07
C HIS A 139 5.67 3.80 4.25
N LYS A 140 5.17 3.92 5.48
CA LYS A 140 4.12 4.89 5.83
C LYS A 140 4.58 6.32 5.55
N GLN A 141 5.77 6.69 6.04
CA GLN A 141 6.32 8.04 5.90
C GLN A 141 6.59 8.40 4.44
N CYS A 142 7.14 7.48 3.65
CA CYS A 142 7.40 7.67 2.23
C CYS A 142 6.13 8.04 1.46
N LYS A 143 5.03 7.30 1.68
CA LYS A 143 3.74 7.57 1.04
C LYS A 143 3.09 8.86 1.57
N ALA A 144 3.15 9.08 2.89
CA ALA A 144 2.59 10.28 3.52
C ALA A 144 3.29 11.56 3.02
N LYS A 145 4.62 11.54 2.93
CA LYS A 145 5.42 12.65 2.40
C LYS A 145 5.11 12.93 0.93
N ALA A 146 4.94 11.89 0.11
CA ALA A 146 4.51 12.04 -1.28
C ALA A 146 3.17 12.79 -1.38
N ALA A 147 2.18 12.36 -0.59
CA ALA A 147 0.87 12.98 -0.55
C ALA A 147 0.89 14.41 0.01
N GLU A 148 1.72 14.69 1.01
CA GLU A 148 1.89 16.03 1.59
C GLU A 148 2.48 17.01 0.58
N VAL A 149 3.56 16.61 -0.10
CA VAL A 149 4.33 17.47 -1.02
C VAL A 149 3.59 17.69 -2.34
N ARG A 150 2.98 16.63 -2.89
CA ARG A 150 2.33 16.70 -4.21
C ARG A 150 0.87 17.09 -4.15
N CYS A 151 0.22 16.95 -3.00
CA CYS A 151 -1.21 17.18 -2.87
C CYS A 151 -1.52 18.14 -1.72
N SER A 152 -1.73 17.62 -0.52
CA SER A 152 -2.19 18.39 0.62
C SER A 152 -1.93 17.67 1.94
N ARG A 153 -2.02 18.42 3.03
CA ARG A 153 -1.98 17.85 4.38
C ARG A 153 -3.15 16.90 4.65
N GLU A 154 -4.33 17.17 4.09
CA GLU A 154 -5.48 16.25 4.19
C GLU A 154 -5.19 14.91 3.50
N ALA A 155 -4.57 14.95 2.31
CA ALA A 155 -4.19 13.74 1.58
C ALA A 155 -3.13 12.93 2.35
N LYS A 156 -2.17 13.61 3.00
CA LYS A 156 -1.22 12.99 3.92
C LYS A 156 -1.94 12.26 5.05
N ASP A 157 -2.82 12.95 5.78
CA ASP A 157 -3.53 12.39 6.93
C ASP A 157 -4.37 11.17 6.51
N TYR A 158 -4.99 11.23 5.33
CA TYR A 158 -5.68 10.10 4.71
C TYR A 158 -4.74 8.90 4.46
N VAL A 159 -3.59 9.14 3.81
CA VAL A 159 -2.61 8.08 3.50
C VAL A 159 -2.02 7.45 4.75
N GLU A 160 -1.73 8.24 5.79
CA GLU A 160 -1.26 7.73 7.09
C GLU A 160 -2.32 6.86 7.78
N GLY A 161 -3.57 7.32 7.79
CA GLY A 161 -4.70 6.57 8.36
C GLY A 161 -4.93 5.24 7.64
N VAL A 162 -4.98 5.26 6.30
CA VAL A 162 -5.14 4.05 5.48
C VAL A 162 -3.96 3.10 5.65
N SER A 163 -2.73 3.61 5.66
CA SER A 163 -1.53 2.76 5.84
C SER A 163 -1.51 2.12 7.22
N THR A 164 -1.93 2.84 8.26
CA THR A 164 -2.07 2.29 9.62
C THR A 164 -3.15 1.21 9.69
N LEU A 165 -4.29 1.45 9.04
CA LEU A 165 -5.36 0.46 8.94
C LEU A 165 -4.87 -0.81 8.23
N LEU A 166 -4.15 -0.68 7.12
CA LEU A 166 -3.60 -1.79 6.34
C LEU A 166 -2.61 -2.66 7.12
N GLY A 167 -1.76 -2.05 7.95
CA GLY A 167 -0.84 -2.81 8.80
C GLY A 167 -1.55 -3.68 9.85
N GLY A 168 -2.83 -3.40 10.10
CA GLY A 168 -3.66 -4.19 10.99
C GLY A 168 -3.24 -4.09 12.44
N GLN A 169 -3.88 -4.90 13.28
CA GLN A 169 -3.64 -4.89 14.73
C GLN A 169 -2.22 -5.38 15.06
N VAL A 170 -1.71 -6.35 14.30
CA VAL A 170 -0.39 -6.94 14.57
C VAL A 170 0.72 -5.92 14.38
N LEU A 171 0.81 -5.23 13.24
CA LEU A 171 1.88 -4.24 13.05
C LEU A 171 1.68 -3.01 13.94
N ALA A 172 0.43 -2.59 14.19
CA ALA A 172 0.16 -1.50 15.13
C ALA A 172 0.63 -1.84 16.57
N GLN A 173 0.39 -3.05 17.04
CA GLN A 173 0.81 -3.49 18.38
C GLN A 173 2.31 -3.80 18.46
N LEU A 174 2.83 -4.53 17.47
CA LEU A 174 4.25 -4.90 17.45
C LEU A 174 5.10 -3.65 17.29
N CYS A 175 4.78 -2.76 16.34
CA CYS A 175 5.64 -1.63 16.00
C CYS A 175 5.35 -0.35 16.80
N GLY A 176 4.23 -0.26 17.52
CA GLY A 176 3.70 1.00 18.06
C GLY A 176 4.40 1.64 19.26
N THR A 177 5.25 0.92 20.01
CA THR A 177 5.84 1.48 21.26
C THR A 177 7.35 1.28 21.45
N SER A 178 8.04 0.49 20.62
CA SER A 178 9.44 0.12 20.87
C SER A 178 10.43 0.43 19.74
N PHE A 179 9.99 1.11 18.68
CA PHE A 179 10.80 1.36 17.49
C PHE A 179 10.93 2.85 17.13
N SER A 180 10.92 3.72 18.15
CA SER A 180 11.03 5.18 17.99
C SER A 180 12.39 5.66 17.45
N ASN A 181 13.40 4.79 17.36
CA ASN A 181 14.76 5.12 16.91
C ASN A 181 15.08 4.54 15.52
N CYS A 182 14.06 4.33 14.69
CA CYS A 182 14.26 4.10 13.26
C CYS A 182 14.63 5.45 12.64
N TYR A 183 15.92 5.83 12.65
CA TYR A 183 16.37 7.01 11.92
C TYR A 183 16.31 6.74 10.42
N GLY A 184 15.13 6.87 9.81
CA GLY A 184 14.93 6.94 8.36
C GLY A 184 15.43 5.77 7.51
N GLN A 185 15.98 4.71 8.11
CA GLN A 185 16.73 3.69 7.37
C GLN A 185 15.86 2.50 6.96
N LEU A 186 15.87 2.23 5.65
CA LEU A 186 15.38 1.00 5.08
C LEU A 186 16.49 -0.07 5.12
N TYR A 187 16.22 -1.22 5.70
CA TYR A 187 17.23 -2.26 5.80
C TYR A 187 17.54 -2.91 4.45
N GLY A 188 18.83 -2.97 4.09
CA GLY A 188 19.33 -3.70 2.93
C GLY A 188 19.08 -3.04 1.58
N VAL A 189 18.56 -1.82 1.55
CA VAL A 189 18.25 -1.08 0.33
C VAL A 189 19.02 0.24 0.34
N GLU A 190 19.45 0.70 -0.83
CA GLU A 190 20.09 2.01 -0.96
C GLU A 190 19.13 3.09 -0.43
N ASP A 191 19.58 3.82 0.59
CA ASP A 191 18.77 4.80 1.33
C ASP A 191 18.62 6.09 0.51
N ASP A 192 17.50 6.22 -0.19
CA ASP A 192 17.07 7.52 -0.69
C ASP A 192 16.49 8.31 0.49
N ASN A 193 17.26 9.26 1.02
CA ASN A 193 16.78 10.21 2.01
C ASN A 193 15.49 10.87 1.47
N LEU A 194 14.36 10.59 2.12
CA LEU A 194 13.04 11.07 1.68
C LEU A 194 13.01 12.60 1.56
N ASP A 195 13.70 13.32 2.45
CA ASP A 195 13.79 14.77 2.37
C ASP A 195 14.62 15.22 1.16
N GLU A 196 15.68 14.50 0.77
CA GLU A 196 16.41 14.82 -0.46
C GLU A 196 15.56 14.55 -1.71
N ARG A 197 14.81 13.44 -1.74
CA ARG A 197 13.91 13.09 -2.84
C ARG A 197 12.87 14.17 -3.08
N TYR A 198 12.17 14.58 -2.02
CA TYR A 198 11.04 15.52 -2.15
C TYR A 198 11.46 17.00 -2.08
N SER A 199 12.67 17.34 -1.59
CA SER A 199 13.18 18.72 -1.64
C SER A 199 13.59 19.17 -3.05
N LYS A 200 14.03 18.26 -3.92
CA LYS A 200 14.36 18.58 -5.32
C LYS A 200 13.12 18.93 -6.16
N GLU A 201 11.93 18.53 -5.74
CA GLU A 201 10.68 18.76 -6.48
C GLU A 201 9.91 20.02 -6.08
N GLU A 202 10.08 20.54 -4.84
CA GLU A 202 9.42 21.79 -4.38
C GLU A 202 9.80 23.02 -5.22
N TYR A 203 10.90 22.98 -5.99
CA TYR A 203 11.32 24.08 -6.87
C TYR A 203 10.71 24.06 -8.28
N ASN A 204 9.95 23.02 -8.65
CA ASN A 204 9.35 22.87 -9.98
C ASN A 204 7.83 23.05 -10.01
N HIS A 205 7.30 23.96 -9.17
CA HIS A 205 5.95 24.48 -9.37
C HIS A 205 5.92 25.48 -10.54
N GLY A 206 6.10 24.97 -11.76
CA GLY A 206 5.99 25.77 -12.98
C GLY A 206 6.89 25.28 -14.10
N THR A 207 6.53 24.19 -14.77
CA THR A 207 6.64 24.06 -16.23
C THR A 207 6.04 22.72 -16.67
N PHE A 208 4.93 22.79 -17.38
CA PHE A 208 4.54 21.72 -18.31
C PHE A 208 5.72 21.52 -19.27
N PHE A 209 6.46 20.42 -19.13
CA PHE A 209 7.54 20.08 -20.04
C PHE A 209 6.93 19.56 -21.35
N TYR A 210 6.62 20.47 -22.28
CA TYR A 210 6.52 20.10 -23.68
C TYR A 210 7.89 19.57 -24.11
N PRO A 211 7.98 18.37 -24.73
CA PRO A 211 9.26 17.87 -25.19
C PRO A 211 9.85 18.86 -26.18
N SER A 212 11.05 19.36 -25.87
CA SER A 212 11.78 20.27 -26.75
C SER A 212 12.04 19.58 -28.08
N THR A 213 11.94 20.33 -29.16
CA THR A 213 12.18 19.87 -30.54
C THR A 213 13.53 19.16 -30.73
N LEU A 214 14.48 19.37 -29.81
CA LEU A 214 15.77 18.69 -29.75
C LEU A 214 15.64 17.19 -29.45
N MET A 215 14.72 16.77 -28.56
CA MET A 215 14.48 15.35 -28.24
C MET A 215 13.82 14.59 -29.40
N ILE A 216 12.98 15.28 -30.18
CA ILE A 216 12.36 14.73 -31.39
C ILE A 216 13.41 14.57 -32.49
N LEU A 217 14.38 15.49 -32.60
CA LEU A 217 15.45 15.37 -33.59
C LEU A 217 16.45 14.26 -33.23
N LEU A 218 16.72 14.02 -31.95
CA LEU A 218 17.62 12.96 -31.50
C LEU A 218 17.05 11.55 -31.73
N SER A 219 15.73 11.37 -31.67
CA SER A 219 15.10 10.08 -32.00
C SER A 219 15.15 9.74 -33.50
N PHE A 220 15.20 10.75 -34.39
CA PHE A 220 15.41 10.51 -35.82
C PHE A 220 16.86 10.11 -36.18
N ILE A 221 17.85 10.58 -35.42
CA ILE A 221 19.27 10.23 -35.66
C ILE A 221 19.57 8.80 -35.18
N VAL A 222 18.96 8.37 -34.08
CA VAL A 222 19.17 6.99 -33.56
C VAL A 222 18.53 5.93 -34.48
N MET A 223 17.43 6.26 -35.15
CA MET A 223 16.76 5.36 -36.11
C MET A 223 17.43 5.27 -37.48
N SER A 224 18.49 6.05 -37.74
CA SER A 224 19.25 5.97 -39.00
C SER A 224 20.56 5.18 -38.89
N TYR A 225 20.84 4.61 -37.71
CA TYR A 225 21.99 3.73 -37.45
C TYR A 225 21.62 2.31 -37.02
N PHE A 226 20.34 1.92 -37.14
CA PHE A 226 19.85 0.54 -37.02
C PHE A 226 19.01 0.15 -38.22
#